data_AF-A0A4Q2ZTM0-F1
#
_entry.id   AF-A0A4Q2ZTM0-F1
#
_cell.length_a   1.000
_cell.length_b   1.000
_cell.length_c   1.000
_cell.angle_alpha   90.00
_cell.angle_beta   90.00
_cell.angle_gamma   90.00
#
_symmetry.space_group_name_H-M   'P 1'
#
loop_
_entity.id
_entity.type
_entity.pdbx_description
1 polymer ?
#
loop_
_entity_poly.entity_id
_entity_poly.type
_entity_poly.pdbx_seq_one_letter_code
_entity_poly.pdbx_strand_id
1 'polypeptide(L)'
;MLGIFSASIAAFSQQYSTLYLDSLSTDAFFNAVKVAAPKAGNAKHNKGILGKIPADRITKQDVAALMPYIRSIKKTGCIVAVYCSYMPSYSEYSTLGGIAMDLIDTYRKKEDYPKEQWSCTKTDRNRADEIEQWWKSVNGTSGHPRR
;
A
#
# COMPACT_ATOMS: atom_id res chain seq x y z
N MET A 1 -33.12 22.10 -4.04
CA MET A 1 -31.92 22.98 -4.04
C MET A 1 -30.96 22.45 -3.00
N LEU A 2 -29.67 22.50 -3.34
CA LEU A 2 -28.55 21.79 -2.73
C LEU A 2 -28.39 21.99 -1.22
N GLY A 3 -28.26 20.88 -0.49
CA GLY A 3 -27.65 20.85 0.84
C GLY A 3 -26.15 20.56 0.70
N ILE A 4 -25.32 21.56 0.99
CA ILE A 4 -23.86 21.45 0.99
C ILE A 4 -23.46 20.98 2.39
N PHE A 5 -23.12 19.69 2.54
CA PHE A 5 -22.38 19.23 3.71
C PHE A 5 -20.89 19.57 3.49
N SER A 6 -20.48 20.71 4.04
CA SER A 6 -19.08 21.08 4.20
C SER A 6 -18.48 20.18 5.29
N ALA A 7 -17.77 19.14 4.88
CA ALA A 7 -17.01 18.30 5.80
C ALA A 7 -15.78 19.09 6.29
N SER A 8 -15.87 19.61 7.51
CA SER A 8 -14.76 20.20 8.23
C SER A 8 -13.65 19.17 8.42
N ILE A 9 -12.55 19.31 7.67
CA ILE A 9 -11.32 18.58 7.94
C ILE A 9 -10.67 19.26 9.14
N ALA A 10 -10.86 18.67 10.32
CA ALA A 10 -10.20 19.08 11.54
C ALA A 10 -8.68 18.92 11.38
N ALA A 11 -7.95 20.03 11.58
CA ALA A 11 -6.53 20.00 11.85
C ALA A 11 -6.31 19.29 13.20
N PHE A 12 -5.49 18.24 13.24
CA PHE A 12 -5.11 17.58 14.49
C PHE A 12 -3.60 17.27 14.53
N SER A 13 -2.97 17.92 15.52
CA SER A 13 -1.65 17.76 16.13
C SER A 13 -0.64 16.75 15.55
N GLN A 14 0.56 17.26 15.27
CA GLN A 14 1.80 16.51 15.10
C GLN A 14 2.20 15.79 16.41
N GLN A 15 1.83 14.52 16.61
CA GLN A 15 2.65 13.65 17.48
C GLN A 15 2.50 12.15 17.18
N TYR A 16 1.31 11.67 16.84
CA TYR A 16 1.09 10.28 16.43
C TYR A 16 0.02 10.25 15.33
N SER A 17 0.42 10.14 14.06
CA SER A 17 -0.53 9.79 13.01
C SER A 17 -0.72 8.27 13.03
N THR A 18 -1.37 7.77 14.09
CA THR A 18 -1.98 6.44 14.12
C THR A 18 -3.13 6.44 13.10
N LEU A 19 -2.80 6.18 11.84
CA LEU A 19 -3.79 5.87 10.83
C LEU A 19 -4.25 4.43 11.09
N TYR A 20 -5.42 4.30 11.70
CA TYR A 20 -6.09 3.02 11.88
C TYR A 20 -6.73 2.66 10.54
N LEU A 21 -6.03 1.88 9.71
CA LEU A 21 -6.41 1.65 8.31
C LEU A 21 -7.35 0.44 8.09
N ASP A 22 -7.76 -0.26 9.15
CA ASP A 22 -8.57 -1.50 9.06
C ASP A 22 -9.96 -1.29 8.41
N SER A 23 -10.41 -0.04 8.25
CA SER A 23 -11.68 0.32 7.61
C SER A 23 -11.54 1.07 6.28
N LEU A 24 -10.32 1.27 5.77
CA LEU A 24 -10.09 2.07 4.56
C LEU A 24 -10.08 1.21 3.30
N SER A 25 -10.53 1.80 2.18
CA SER A 25 -10.36 1.18 0.86
C SER A 25 -8.86 1.05 0.52
N THR A 26 -8.51 0.09 -0.33
CA THR A 26 -7.13 -0.12 -0.78
C THR A 26 -6.52 1.17 -1.35
N ASP A 27 -7.30 1.95 -2.10
CA ASP A 27 -6.90 3.28 -2.59
C ASP A 27 -6.60 4.28 -1.48
N ALA A 28 -7.43 4.34 -0.45
CA ALA A 28 -7.23 5.26 0.67
C ALA A 28 -6.02 4.85 1.53
N PHE A 29 -5.84 3.54 1.74
CA PHE A 29 -4.63 2.99 2.38
C PHE A 29 -3.38 3.39 1.60
N PHE A 30 -3.36 3.13 0.29
CA PHE A 30 -2.18 3.36 -0.52
C PHE A 30 -1.87 4.86 -0.68
N ASN A 31 -2.91 5.70 -0.76
CA ASN A 31 -2.73 7.15 -0.72
C ASN A 31 -2.20 7.63 0.62
N ALA A 32 -2.66 7.07 1.75
CA ALA A 32 -2.12 7.37 3.06
C ALA A 32 -0.63 7.00 3.15
N VAL A 33 -0.21 5.85 2.61
CA VAL A 33 1.19 5.45 2.50
C VAL A 33 1.99 6.44 1.63
N LYS A 34 1.43 6.89 0.50
CA LYS A 34 2.09 7.87 -0.39
C LYS A 34 2.34 9.22 0.29
N VAL A 35 1.42 9.66 1.15
CA VAL A 35 1.47 10.92 1.90
C VAL A 35 2.39 10.80 3.13
N ALA A 36 2.37 9.66 3.82
CA ALA A 36 3.23 9.37 4.96
C ALA A 36 4.69 9.12 4.57
N ALA A 37 4.97 8.85 3.29
CA ALA A 37 6.32 8.72 2.77
C ALA A 37 7.15 9.99 3.07
N PRO A 38 8.36 9.87 3.65
CA PRO A 38 9.16 11.02 4.02
C PRO A 38 9.40 11.95 2.82
N LYS A 39 9.24 13.27 3.01
CA LYS A 39 9.72 14.26 2.04
C LYS A 39 11.24 14.15 1.95
N ALA A 40 11.77 14.05 0.73
CA ALA A 40 13.21 13.97 0.48
C ALA A 40 13.91 15.14 1.20
N GLY A 41 14.80 14.84 2.16
CA GLY A 41 15.56 15.83 2.92
C GLY A 41 15.44 15.71 4.46
N ASN A 42 14.39 15.09 5.00
CA ASN A 42 14.21 14.93 6.46
C ASN A 42 14.17 13.45 6.85
N ALA A 43 15.27 12.75 6.62
CA ALA A 43 15.43 11.31 6.84
C ALA A 43 15.65 10.89 8.31
N LYS A 44 15.11 11.63 9.30
CA LYS A 44 15.32 11.29 10.71
C LYS A 44 14.26 10.35 11.31
N HIS A 45 13.10 10.17 10.66
CA HIS A 45 12.04 9.33 11.22
C HIS A 45 11.25 8.59 10.11
N ASN A 46 11.69 7.40 9.70
CA ASN A 46 10.79 6.47 9.00
C ASN A 46 9.87 5.84 10.05
N LYS A 47 8.82 6.57 10.44
CA LYS A 47 7.81 6.01 11.35
C LYS A 47 7.10 4.86 10.62
N GLY A 48 7.04 3.69 11.26
CA GLY A 48 6.21 2.59 10.79
C GLY A 48 4.77 3.07 10.59
N ILE A 49 4.14 2.61 9.52
CA ILE A 49 2.76 2.89 9.18
C ILE A 49 1.94 1.71 9.69
N LEU A 50 1.02 1.96 10.61
CA LEU A 50 0.13 0.91 11.10
C LEU A 50 -0.90 0.57 10.02
N GLY A 51 -1.09 -0.72 9.75
CA GLY A 51 -2.14 -1.12 8.83
C GLY A 51 -2.19 -2.61 8.53
N LYS A 52 -3.42 -3.10 8.32
CA LYS A 52 -3.71 -4.44 7.80
C LYS A 52 -4.74 -4.33 6.67
N ILE A 53 -4.53 -5.06 5.59
CA ILE A 53 -5.50 -5.23 4.50
C ILE A 53 -5.79 -6.73 4.34
N PRO A 54 -7.03 -7.16 4.64
CA PRO A 54 -7.49 -8.51 4.37
C PRO A 54 -7.46 -8.85 2.87
N ALA A 55 -7.19 -10.12 2.54
CA ALA A 55 -6.98 -10.51 1.15
C ALA A 55 -8.22 -10.42 0.24
N ASP A 56 -9.41 -10.51 0.83
CA ASP A 56 -10.70 -10.37 0.16
C ASP A 56 -11.07 -8.91 -0.15
N ARG A 57 -10.36 -7.94 0.44
CA ARG A 57 -10.61 -6.50 0.27
C ARG A 57 -9.97 -5.90 -0.98
N ILE A 58 -8.93 -6.52 -1.51
CA ILE A 58 -8.27 -6.02 -2.72
C ILE A 58 -9.05 -6.50 -3.95
N THR A 59 -9.44 -5.56 -4.78
CA THR A 59 -10.19 -5.81 -6.02
C THR A 59 -9.27 -5.75 -7.24
N LYS A 60 -9.76 -6.23 -8.39
CA LYS A 60 -9.05 -6.07 -9.67
C LYS A 60 -8.82 -4.59 -10.03
N GLN A 61 -9.74 -3.71 -9.65
CA GLN A 61 -9.60 -2.26 -9.88
C GLN A 61 -8.47 -1.67 -9.04
N ASP A 62 -8.35 -2.07 -7.77
CA ASP A 62 -7.24 -1.66 -6.91
C ASP A 62 -5.90 -2.12 -7.50
N VAL A 63 -5.81 -3.36 -8.00
CA VAL A 63 -4.61 -3.85 -8.70
C VAL A 63 -4.25 -2.94 -9.87
N ALA A 64 -5.23 -2.57 -10.70
CA ALA A 64 -5.00 -1.66 -11.82
C ALA A 64 -4.46 -0.29 -11.36
N ALA A 65 -4.96 0.24 -10.25
CA ALA A 65 -4.50 1.49 -9.65
C ALA A 65 -3.09 1.38 -9.05
N LEU A 66 -2.68 0.19 -8.58
CA LEU A 66 -1.36 -0.07 -8.01
C LEU A 66 -0.26 -0.29 -9.06
N MET A 67 -0.61 -0.82 -10.24
CA MET A 67 0.34 -1.14 -11.32
C MET A 67 1.33 -0.02 -11.68
N PRO A 68 0.93 1.27 -11.78
CA PRO A 68 1.87 2.36 -12.07
C PRO A 68 2.99 2.53 -11.03
N TYR A 69 2.83 1.98 -9.82
CA TYR A 69 3.74 2.20 -8.71
C TYR A 69 4.73 1.06 -8.47
N ILE A 70 4.55 -0.12 -9.07
CA ILE A 70 5.35 -1.32 -8.75
C ILE A 70 6.86 -1.15 -8.95
N ARG A 71 7.27 -0.24 -9.84
CA ARG A 71 8.69 0.10 -10.09
C ARG A 71 9.19 1.31 -9.29
N SER A 72 8.35 1.92 -8.46
CA SER A 72 8.71 3.12 -7.71
C SER A 72 9.74 2.82 -6.63
N ILE A 73 10.88 3.49 -6.68
CA ILE A 73 11.95 3.40 -5.65
C ILE A 73 11.78 4.42 -4.52
N LYS A 74 10.65 5.16 -4.49
CA LYS A 74 10.39 6.19 -3.47
C LYS A 74 10.35 5.54 -2.10
N LYS A 75 11.24 5.97 -1.19
CA LYS A 75 11.29 5.47 0.19
C LYS A 75 10.02 5.83 0.96
N THR A 76 9.59 4.92 1.81
CA THR A 76 8.44 5.08 2.72
C THR A 76 8.67 4.29 4.02
N GLY A 77 7.82 4.53 5.02
CA GLY A 77 7.82 3.75 6.25
C GLY A 77 7.40 2.31 5.99
N CYS A 78 7.90 1.38 6.81
CA CYS A 78 7.44 0.00 6.79
C CYS A 78 6.00 -0.09 7.29
N ILE A 79 5.24 -1.06 6.79
CA ILE A 79 3.90 -1.35 7.29
C ILE A 79 4.02 -2.26 8.51
N VAL A 80 3.30 -1.97 9.57
CA VAL A 80 3.32 -2.75 10.82
C VAL A 80 1.87 -3.09 11.19
N ALA A 81 1.60 -4.36 11.48
CA ALA A 81 0.28 -4.77 11.95
C ALA A 81 0.01 -4.17 13.34
N VAL A 82 -1.26 -3.86 13.64
CA VAL A 82 -1.65 -3.16 14.87
C VAL A 82 -1.21 -3.88 16.15
N TYR A 83 -1.09 -5.21 16.12
CA TYR A 83 -0.72 -6.05 17.26
C TYR A 83 0.80 -6.34 17.33
N CYS A 84 1.62 -5.76 16.45
CA CYS A 84 3.06 -5.97 16.48
C CYS A 84 3.70 -5.17 17.62
N SER A 85 4.48 -5.85 18.49
CA SER A 85 5.32 -5.20 19.50
C SER A 85 6.67 -4.73 18.96
N TYR A 86 7.04 -5.16 17.74
CA TYR A 86 8.28 -4.79 17.08
C TYR A 86 8.10 -3.52 16.23
N MET A 87 8.82 -2.47 16.59
CA MET A 87 8.91 -1.24 15.79
C MET A 87 10.18 -1.31 14.94
N PRO A 88 10.08 -1.23 13.59
CA PRO A 88 11.23 -1.20 12.70
C PRO A 88 12.25 -0.14 13.12
N SER A 89 13.52 -0.48 13.00
CA SER A 89 14.60 0.44 13.36
C SER A 89 14.67 1.64 12.40
N TYR A 90 15.28 2.75 12.83
CA TYR A 90 15.31 3.99 12.04
C TYR A 90 15.98 3.86 10.65
N SER A 91 16.85 2.86 10.47
CA SER A 91 17.52 2.56 9.20
C SER A 91 16.70 1.70 8.26
N GLU A 92 15.64 1.05 8.77
CA GLU A 92 14.73 0.25 7.98
C GLU A 92 13.75 1.16 7.22
N TYR A 93 13.50 0.78 5.97
CA TYR A 93 12.56 1.47 5.11
C TYR A 93 11.98 0.50 4.11
N SER A 94 10.77 0.81 3.70
CA SER A 94 10.11 0.18 2.55
C SER A 94 10.19 1.13 1.36
N THR A 95 9.81 0.65 0.18
CA THR A 95 9.58 1.51 -0.98
C THR A 95 8.12 1.45 -1.40
N LEU A 96 7.65 2.52 -2.03
CA LEU A 96 6.30 2.58 -2.55
C LEU A 96 6.02 1.43 -3.54
N GLY A 97 7.00 1.08 -4.38
CA GLY A 97 6.90 -0.08 -5.26
C GLY A 97 6.88 -1.41 -4.53
N GLY A 98 7.67 -1.55 -3.46
CA GLY A 98 7.63 -2.72 -2.57
C GLY A 98 6.23 -2.98 -2.01
N ILE A 99 5.62 -1.94 -1.43
CA ILE A 99 4.26 -2.02 -0.87
C ILE A 99 3.23 -2.29 -1.96
N ALA A 100 3.34 -1.63 -3.12
CA ALA A 100 2.43 -1.88 -4.23
C ALA A 100 2.48 -3.35 -4.69
N MET A 101 3.68 -3.93 -4.80
CA MET A 101 3.84 -5.34 -5.17
C MET A 101 3.29 -6.29 -4.10
N ASP A 102 3.45 -5.99 -2.81
CA ASP A 102 2.87 -6.81 -1.74
C ASP A 102 1.34 -6.80 -1.77
N LEU A 103 0.72 -5.63 -1.97
CA LEU A 103 -0.73 -5.52 -2.12
C LEU A 103 -1.25 -6.30 -3.34
N ILE A 104 -0.53 -6.24 -4.46
CA ILE A 104 -0.86 -7.04 -5.65
C ILE A 104 -0.72 -8.54 -5.36
N ASP A 105 0.32 -8.94 -4.61
CA ASP A 105 0.51 -10.33 -4.21
C ASP A 105 -0.59 -10.81 -3.26
N THR A 106 -1.08 -9.97 -2.36
CA THR A 106 -2.26 -10.27 -1.53
C THR A 106 -3.48 -10.59 -2.39
N TYR A 107 -3.72 -9.82 -3.46
CA TYR A 107 -4.77 -10.14 -4.42
C TYR A 107 -4.55 -11.47 -5.14
N ARG A 108 -3.31 -11.75 -5.57
CA ARG A 108 -2.92 -12.95 -6.34
C ARG A 108 -2.98 -14.23 -5.50
N LYS A 109 -2.44 -14.17 -4.28
CA LYS A 109 -2.21 -15.30 -3.38
C LYS A 109 -3.35 -15.52 -2.39
N LYS A 110 -4.26 -14.54 -2.25
CA LYS A 110 -5.35 -14.55 -1.26
C LYS A 110 -4.83 -14.64 0.18
N GLU A 111 -3.73 -13.95 0.46
CA GLU A 111 -3.10 -13.86 1.78
C GLU A 111 -3.14 -12.41 2.31
N ASP A 112 -3.47 -12.22 3.58
CA ASP A 112 -3.55 -10.89 4.20
C ASP A 112 -2.23 -10.10 4.08
N TYR A 113 -2.34 -8.76 4.06
CA TYR A 113 -1.21 -7.84 4.11
C TYR A 113 -1.18 -7.06 5.44
N PRO A 114 -0.02 -6.89 6.10
CA PRO A 114 1.21 -7.65 5.89
C PRO A 114 0.99 -9.15 6.20
N LYS A 115 1.72 -10.03 5.50
CA LYS A 115 1.66 -11.49 5.71
C LYS A 115 2.12 -11.87 7.11
N GLU A 116 3.13 -11.16 7.59
CA GLU A 116 3.65 -11.27 8.96
C GLU A 116 3.24 -10.04 9.78
N GLN A 117 3.82 -9.88 10.97
CA GLN A 117 3.51 -8.76 11.85
C GLN A 117 3.98 -7.40 11.28
N TRP A 118 4.85 -7.38 10.27
CA TRP A 118 5.33 -6.17 9.60
C TRP A 118 5.79 -6.48 8.16
N SER A 119 5.92 -5.44 7.33
CA SER A 119 6.49 -5.48 5.98
C SER A 119 7.36 -4.25 5.73
N CYS A 120 8.66 -4.48 5.46
CA CYS A 120 9.60 -3.48 4.96
C CYS A 120 10.04 -3.78 3.52
N THR A 121 9.11 -4.25 2.67
CA THR A 121 9.45 -4.67 1.31
C THR A 121 10.07 -3.55 0.48
N LYS A 122 11.10 -3.89 -0.28
CA LYS A 122 11.76 -2.98 -1.22
C LYS A 122 11.37 -3.31 -2.66
N THR A 123 11.61 -2.36 -3.55
CA THR A 123 11.32 -2.53 -4.97
C THR A 123 12.31 -3.51 -5.54
N ASP A 124 11.80 -4.61 -6.05
CA ASP A 124 12.53 -5.65 -6.75
C ASP A 124 12.13 -5.60 -8.23
N ARG A 125 13.12 -5.48 -9.11
CA ARG A 125 12.87 -5.34 -10.56
C ARG A 125 12.36 -6.63 -11.18
N ASN A 126 12.89 -7.78 -10.78
CA ASN A 126 12.48 -9.08 -11.30
C ASN A 126 11.04 -9.38 -10.87
N ARG A 127 10.71 -9.11 -9.60
CA ARG A 127 9.33 -9.23 -9.10
C ARG A 127 8.36 -8.29 -9.81
N ALA A 128 8.79 -7.06 -10.11
CA ALA A 128 7.98 -6.13 -10.89
C ALA A 128 7.73 -6.62 -12.32
N ASP A 129 8.74 -7.22 -12.97
CA ASP A 129 8.61 -7.82 -14.29
C ASP A 129 7.62 -8.99 -14.28
N GLU A 130 7.71 -9.88 -13.27
CA GLU A 130 6.77 -10.99 -13.08
C GLU A 130 5.32 -10.51 -12.88
N ILE A 131 5.12 -9.50 -12.04
CA ILE A 131 3.80 -8.90 -11.80
C ILE A 131 3.26 -8.26 -13.09
N GLU A 132 4.09 -7.58 -13.86
CA GLU A 132 3.68 -6.97 -15.12
C GLU A 132 3.29 -8.02 -16.18
N GLN A 133 4.05 -9.11 -16.30
CA GLN A 133 3.72 -10.22 -17.20
C GLN A 133 2.42 -10.91 -16.78
N TRP A 134 2.26 -11.18 -15.48
CA TRP A 134 1.01 -11.72 -14.94
C TRP A 134 -0.18 -10.78 -15.22
N TRP A 135 -0.03 -9.48 -15.00
CA TRP A 135 -1.10 -8.50 -15.24
C TRP A 135 -1.50 -8.44 -16.73
N LYS A 136 -0.53 -8.57 -17.63
CA LYS A 136 -0.78 -8.67 -19.08
C LYS A 136 -1.52 -9.95 -19.44
N SER A 137 -1.21 -11.10 -18.82
CA SER A 137 -1.91 -12.36 -19.13
C SER A 137 -3.37 -12.35 -18.70
N VAL A 138 -3.70 -11.71 -17.56
CA VAL A 138 -5.09 -11.62 -17.06
C VAL A 138 -5.94 -10.52 -17.71
N ASN A 139 -5.31 -9.52 -18.35
CA ASN A 139 -6.01 -8.45 -19.07
C ASN A 139 -5.96 -8.58 -20.59
N GLY A 140 -4.96 -9.26 -21.14
CA GLY A 140 -4.90 -9.61 -22.57
C GLY A 140 -5.97 -10.62 -22.98
N THR A 141 -6.55 -11.36 -22.03
CA THR A 141 -7.65 -12.30 -22.28
C THR A 141 -9.04 -11.66 -22.36
N SER A 142 -9.19 -10.32 -22.23
CA SER A 142 -10.49 -9.65 -22.45
C SER A 142 -10.90 -9.53 -23.93
N GLY A 143 -10.27 -10.31 -24.82
CA GLY A 143 -10.55 -10.37 -26.26
C GLY A 143 -11.01 -11.75 -26.77
N HIS A 144 -11.43 -12.69 -25.91
CA HIS A 144 -12.03 -13.93 -26.41
C HIS A 144 -13.21 -14.41 -25.57
N PRO A 145 -14.41 -14.59 -26.16
CA PRO A 145 -15.55 -15.18 -25.47
C PRO A 145 -15.26 -16.66 -25.24
N ARG A 146 -15.31 -17.13 -23.99
CA ARG A 146 -15.45 -18.56 -23.75
C ARG A 146 -16.90 -18.93 -24.04
N ARG A 147 -17.06 -19.63 -25.18
CA ARG A 147 -18.21 -20.49 -25.49
C ARG A 147 -18.41 -21.55 -24.40
#